data_AF-A0A356QV40-F1
#
_entry.id   AF-A0A356QV40-F1
#
_cell.length_a   1.000
_cell.length_b   1.000
_cell.length_c   1.000
_cell.angle_alpha   90.00
_cell.angle_beta   90.00
_cell.angle_gamma   90.00
#
_symmetry.space_group_name_H-M   'P 1'
#
loop_
_entity.id
_entity.type
_entity.pdbx_description
1 polymer ?
#
loop_
_entity_poly.entity_id
_entity_poly.type
_entity_poly.pdbx_seq_one_letter_code
_entity_poly.pdbx_strand_id
1 'polypeptide(L)'
;MEDLGALSIAKRLEKDNARSHRAIEKARREVDGDVDMVNNPPHYQIAGTEVIHILEEMGPHYDGNEGFHILTAAQYILRAHRKNGWEDIEKAGWHLSRAIHQRFDD
;
A
#
# COMPACT_ATOMS: atom_id res chain seq x y z
N MET A 1 7.85 -36.31 -35.18
CA MET A 1 6.80 -37.01 -34.41
C MET A 1 6.87 -36.41 -33.01
N GLU A 2 5.97 -35.49 -32.67
CA GLU A 2 5.98 -34.84 -31.35
C GLU A 2 5.83 -35.89 -30.25
N ASP A 3 6.67 -35.81 -29.22
CA ASP A 3 6.67 -36.75 -28.10
C ASP A 3 5.40 -36.58 -27.27
N LEU A 4 4.41 -37.43 -27.57
CA LEU A 4 3.12 -37.51 -26.89
C LEU A 4 3.27 -37.74 -25.37
N GLY A 5 4.39 -38.31 -24.91
CA GLY A 5 4.72 -38.50 -23.51
C GLY A 5 5.04 -37.17 -22.80
N ALA A 6 5.87 -36.33 -23.42
CA ALA A 6 6.20 -35.00 -22.90
C ALA A 6 4.96 -34.09 -22.83
N LEU A 7 4.09 -34.15 -23.84
CA LEU A 7 2.85 -33.34 -23.89
C LEU A 7 1.86 -33.73 -22.77
N SER A 8 1.80 -35.02 -22.44
CA SER A 8 0.99 -35.56 -21.33
C SER A 8 1.47 -35.05 -19.96
N ILE A 9 2.79 -35.03 -19.75
CA ILE A 9 3.41 -34.54 -18.50
C ILE A 9 3.17 -33.03 -18.33
N ALA A 10 3.34 -32.25 -19.40
CA ALA A 10 3.11 -30.80 -19.38
C ALA A 10 1.66 -30.45 -18.97
N LYS A 11 0.66 -31.13 -19.55
CA LYS A 11 -0.75 -30.95 -19.19
C LYS A 11 -1.04 -31.27 -17.73
N ARG A 12 -0.35 -32.28 -17.17
CA ARG A 12 -0.51 -32.65 -15.75
C ARG A 12 0.09 -31.59 -14.83
N LEU A 13 1.28 -31.09 -15.16
CA LEU A 13 1.94 -30.01 -14.44
C LEU A 13 1.12 -28.70 -14.46
N GLU A 14 0.54 -28.33 -15.61
CA GLU A 14 -0.35 -27.16 -15.69
C GLU A 14 -1.56 -27.29 -14.78
N LYS A 15 -2.19 -28.48 -14.77
CA LYS A 15 -3.36 -28.76 -13.94
C LYS A 15 -3.01 -28.71 -12.44
N ASP A 16 -1.87 -29.26 -12.06
CA ASP A 16 -1.38 -29.25 -10.68
C ASP A 16 -0.99 -27.83 -10.22
N ASN A 17 -0.38 -27.03 -11.10
CA ASN A 17 -0.13 -25.61 -10.86
C ASN A 17 -1.43 -24.82 -10.69
N ALA A 18 -2.42 -25.03 -11.56
CA ALA A 18 -3.72 -24.37 -11.46
C ALA A 18 -4.46 -24.73 -10.17
N ARG A 19 -4.39 -26.00 -9.74
CA ARG A 19 -4.95 -26.46 -8.47
C ARG A 19 -4.25 -25.82 -7.28
N SER A 20 -2.94 -25.72 -7.32
CA SER A 20 -2.12 -25.10 -6.27
C SER A 20 -2.41 -23.60 -6.15
N HIS A 21 -2.47 -22.87 -7.27
CA HIS A 21 -2.85 -21.45 -7.27
C HIS A 21 -4.22 -21.21 -6.62
N ARG A 22 -5.24 -22.01 -6.97
CA ARG A 22 -6.58 -21.89 -6.36
C ARG A 22 -6.58 -22.20 -4.87
N ALA A 23 -5.80 -23.18 -4.42
CA ALA A 23 -5.69 -23.51 -3.00
C ALA A 23 -5.01 -22.38 -2.21
N ILE A 24 -3.97 -21.76 -2.76
CA ILE A 24 -3.27 -20.61 -2.18
C ILE A 24 -4.21 -19.40 -2.09
N GLU A 25 -4.98 -19.12 -3.14
CA GLU A 25 -5.93 -17.99 -3.17
C GLU A 25 -7.07 -18.18 -2.16
N LYS A 26 -7.61 -19.40 -2.03
CA LYS A 26 -8.61 -19.75 -1.03
C LYS A 26 -8.07 -19.58 0.39
N ALA A 27 -6.86 -20.09 0.65
CA ALA A 27 -6.20 -19.93 1.94
C ALA A 27 -5.93 -18.45 2.27
N ARG A 28 -5.52 -17.64 1.30
CA ARG A 28 -5.39 -16.18 1.46
C ARG A 28 -6.71 -15.52 1.85
N ARG A 29 -7.81 -15.83 1.16
CA ARG A 29 -9.14 -15.30 1.51
C ARG A 29 -9.61 -15.73 2.90
N GLU A 30 -9.33 -16.97 3.29
CA GLU A 30 -9.69 -17.49 4.62
C GLU A 30 -8.86 -16.86 5.75
N VAL A 31 -7.60 -16.50 5.48
CA VAL A 31 -6.70 -15.85 6.44
C VAL A 31 -6.97 -14.34 6.54
N ASP A 32 -7.14 -13.68 5.40
CA ASP A 32 -7.29 -12.22 5.35
C ASP A 32 -8.72 -11.80 5.72
N GLY A 33 -9.73 -12.65 5.52
CA GLY A 33 -11.13 -12.24 5.59
C GLY A 33 -11.45 -11.16 4.55
N ASP A 34 -12.67 -10.62 4.55
CA ASP A 34 -12.97 -9.41 3.78
C ASP A 34 -12.31 -8.21 4.49
N VAL A 35 -11.02 -8.00 4.23
CA VAL A 35 -10.33 -6.77 4.63
C VAL A 35 -10.98 -5.61 3.88
N ASP A 36 -11.57 -4.68 4.62
CA ASP A 36 -12.11 -3.45 4.03
C ASP A 36 -10.96 -2.51 3.67
N MET A 37 -10.52 -2.59 2.41
CA MET A 37 -9.42 -1.78 1.87
C MET A 37 -9.78 -0.30 1.67
N VAL A 38 -11.03 0.09 1.91
CA VAL A 38 -11.51 1.47 1.77
C VAL A 38 -11.68 2.12 3.14
N ASN A 39 -12.47 1.50 4.03
CA ASN A 39 -12.85 2.11 5.31
C ASN A 39 -11.96 1.68 6.48
N ASN A 40 -11.17 0.61 6.33
CA ASN A 40 -10.22 0.18 7.37
C ASN A 40 -8.96 -0.48 6.79
N PRO A 41 -8.23 0.20 5.89
CA PRO A 41 -7.07 -0.36 5.22
C PRO A 41 -5.92 -0.66 6.19
N PRO A 42 -5.35 -1.89 6.22
CA PRO A 42 -4.28 -2.26 7.15
C PRO A 42 -3.01 -1.41 7.04
N HIS A 43 -2.77 -0.80 5.87
CA HIS A 43 -1.59 0.02 5.63
C HIS A 43 -1.69 1.45 6.17
N TYR A 44 -2.86 1.85 6.68
CA TYR A 44 -3.05 3.08 7.44
C TYR A 44 -3.24 2.83 8.94
N GLN A 45 -2.99 1.61 9.45
CA GLN A 45 -3.13 1.30 10.86
C GLN A 45 -1.78 1.39 11.60
N ILE A 46 -1.70 2.25 12.61
CA ILE A 46 -0.52 2.47 13.46
C ILE A 46 -0.91 2.37 14.92
N ALA A 47 -0.41 1.33 15.60
CA ALA A 47 -0.60 1.15 17.04
C ALA A 47 -2.07 1.27 17.52
N GLY A 48 -3.04 0.90 16.68
CA GLY A 48 -4.48 0.98 16.99
C GLY A 48 -5.17 2.28 16.57
N THR A 49 -4.44 3.21 15.95
CA THR A 49 -4.97 4.46 15.39
C THR A 49 -4.84 4.45 13.87
N GLU A 50 -5.87 4.88 13.17
CA GLU A 50 -5.80 5.07 11.73
C GLU A 50 -5.10 6.39 11.38
N VAL A 51 -4.29 6.37 10.32
CA VAL A 51 -3.59 7.55 9.81
C VAL A 51 -4.52 8.72 9.55
N ILE A 52 -5.75 8.48 9.08
CA ILE A 52 -6.71 9.57 8.82
C ILE A 52 -7.02 10.37 10.08
N HIS A 53 -7.17 9.72 11.24
CA HIS A 53 -7.44 10.42 12.50
C HIS A 53 -6.26 11.30 12.93
N ILE A 54 -5.03 10.82 12.72
CA ILE A 54 -3.83 11.63 12.96
C ILE A 54 -3.83 12.86 12.05
N LEU A 55 -4.18 12.69 10.77
CA LEU A 55 -4.21 13.79 9.80
C LEU A 55 -5.36 14.78 10.05
N GLU A 56 -6.52 14.31 10.53
CA GLU A 56 -7.66 15.14 10.92
C GLU A 56 -7.33 16.02 12.13
N GLU A 57 -6.54 15.51 13.08
CA GLU A 57 -6.04 16.29 14.22
C GLU A 57 -4.94 17.29 13.79
N MET A 58 -4.05 16.90 12.88
CA MET A 58 -2.98 17.77 12.39
C MET A 58 -3.50 18.89 11.48
N GLY A 59 -4.48 18.59 10.63
CA GLY A 59 -4.92 19.44 9.52
C GLY A 59 -5.28 20.88 9.90
N PRO A 60 -6.10 21.11 10.94
CA PRO A 60 -6.49 22.45 11.37
C PRO A 60 -5.35 23.35 11.83
N HIS A 61 -4.14 22.83 12.02
CA HIS A 61 -2.96 23.59 12.45
C HIS A 61 -2.08 24.06 11.28
N TYR A 62 -2.46 23.75 10.04
CA TYR A 62 -1.75 24.19 8.84
C TYR A 62 -2.70 24.86 7.88
N ASP A 63 -2.26 25.97 7.30
CA ASP A 63 -3.03 26.74 6.32
C ASP A 63 -2.46 26.59 4.90
N GLY A 64 -3.29 26.92 3.91
CA GLY A 64 -2.86 27.07 2.52
C GLY A 64 -2.21 25.83 1.87
N ASN A 65 -1.39 26.07 0.86
CA ASN A 65 -0.73 25.01 0.09
C ASN A 65 0.37 24.29 0.88
N GLU A 66 0.98 24.95 1.88
CA GLU A 66 1.97 24.32 2.75
C GLU A 66 1.35 23.19 3.57
N GLY A 67 0.12 23.39 4.09
CA GLY A 67 -0.62 22.36 4.82
C GLY A 67 -0.91 21.12 3.99
N PHE A 68 -1.31 21.29 2.72
CA PHE A 68 -1.48 20.17 1.80
C PHE A 68 -0.21 19.32 1.67
N HIS A 69 0.94 19.97 1.50
CA HIS A 69 2.21 19.27 1.39
C HIS A 69 2.63 18.59 2.69
N ILE A 70 2.43 19.25 3.85
CA ILE A 70 2.78 18.70 5.16
C ILE A 70 1.94 17.47 5.50
N LEU A 71 0.61 17.55 5.34
CA LEU A 71 -0.29 16.43 5.62
C LEU A 71 -0.04 15.24 4.69
N THR A 72 0.24 15.51 3.41
CA THR A 72 0.56 14.44 2.46
C THR A 72 1.89 13.76 2.80
N ALA A 73 2.91 14.53 3.20
CA ALA A 73 4.18 13.98 3.66
C ALA A 73 4.00 13.10 4.91
N ALA A 74 3.23 13.57 5.90
CA ALA A 74 2.89 12.80 7.09
C ALA A 74 2.20 11.48 6.74
N GLN A 75 1.21 11.51 5.84
CA GLN A 75 0.54 10.30 5.35
C GLN A 75 1.53 9.27 4.80
N TYR A 76 2.49 9.71 3.96
CA TYR A 76 3.50 8.82 3.39
C TYR A 76 4.44 8.22 4.44
N ILE A 77 4.92 9.04 5.38
CA ILE A 77 5.78 8.58 6.49
C ILE A 77 5.07 7.50 7.30
N LEU A 78 3.82 7.76 7.68
CA LEU A 78 3.02 6.86 8.49
C LEU A 78 2.71 5.55 7.74
N ARG A 79 2.42 5.62 6.44
CA ARG A 79 2.12 4.45 5.60
C ARG A 79 3.35 3.60 5.25
N ALA A 80 4.54 4.18 5.21
CA ALA A 80 5.74 3.57 4.64
C ALA A 80 6.03 2.15 5.17
N HIS A 81 5.90 1.94 6.49
CA HIS A 81 6.20 0.67 7.15
C HIS A 81 5.26 -0.49 6.75
N ARG A 82 4.15 -0.23 6.06
CA ARG A 82 3.13 -1.24 5.69
C ARG A 82 2.85 -1.34 4.19
N LYS A 83 3.33 -0.41 3.36
CA LYS A 83 3.03 -0.38 1.92
C LYS A 83 4.27 -0.34 1.05
N ASN A 84 4.87 0.83 0.83
CA ASN A 84 5.91 1.01 -0.18
C ASN A 84 7.31 1.26 0.40
N GLY A 85 7.50 1.18 1.72
CA GLY A 85 8.81 1.38 2.36
C GLY A 85 9.45 2.70 1.98
N TRP A 86 10.70 2.65 1.52
CA TRP A 86 11.51 3.81 1.16
C TRP A 86 10.93 4.66 0.02
N GLU A 87 10.14 4.09 -0.88
CA GLU A 87 9.48 4.88 -1.95
C GLU A 87 8.48 5.89 -1.36
N ASP A 88 7.77 5.52 -0.29
CA ASP A 88 6.90 6.48 0.42
C ASP A 88 7.75 7.53 1.16
N ILE A 89 8.94 7.19 1.66
CA ILE A 89 9.86 8.16 2.27
C ILE A 89 10.36 9.19 1.24
N GLU A 90 10.70 8.75 0.03
CA GLU A 90 11.08 9.65 -1.07
C GLU A 90 9.92 10.59 -1.45
N LYS A 91 8.69 10.07 -1.53
CA LYS A 91 7.49 10.88 -1.78
C LYS A 91 7.24 11.89 -0.67
N ALA A 92 7.44 11.51 0.59
CA ALA A 92 7.37 12.44 1.71
C ALA A 92 8.39 13.58 1.56
N GLY A 93 9.64 13.26 1.22
CA GLY A 93 10.69 14.26 0.95
C GLY A 93 10.35 15.22 -0.21
N TRP A 94 9.71 14.71 -1.27
CA TRP A 94 9.23 15.51 -2.39
C TRP A 94 8.15 16.53 -2.00
N HIS A 95 7.23 16.15 -1.09
CA HIS A 95 6.21 17.06 -0.57
C HIS A 95 6.81 18.09 0.40
N LEU A 96 7.66 17.65 1.34
CA LEU A 96 8.34 18.56 2.27
C LEU A 96 9.17 19.62 1.55
N SER A 97 9.87 19.22 0.48
CA SER A 97 10.60 20.17 -0.37
C SER A 97 9.70 21.29 -0.91
N ARG A 98 8.44 21.01 -1.25
CA ARG A 98 7.51 22.04 -1.73
C ARG A 98 6.96 22.92 -0.61
N ALA A 99 6.63 22.33 0.53
CA ALA A 99 6.23 23.10 1.71
C ALA A 99 7.33 24.10 2.11
N ILE A 100 8.59 23.66 2.06
CA ILE A 100 9.75 24.52 2.33
C ILE A 100 9.83 25.67 1.32
N HIS A 101 9.77 25.41 0.01
CA HIS A 101 9.85 26.48 -0.99
C HIS A 101 8.72 27.50 -0.82
N GLN A 102 7.47 27.05 -0.66
CA GLN A 102 6.31 27.95 -0.50
C GLN A 102 6.46 28.87 0.72
N ARG A 103 6.96 28.35 1.85
CA ARG A 103 7.17 29.14 3.06
C ARG A 103 8.18 30.29 2.89
N PHE A 104 9.11 30.18 1.93
CA PHE A 104 10.17 31.17 1.72
C PHE A 104 9.95 32.04 0.46
N ASP A 105 8.91 31.74 -0.32
CA ASP A 105 8.52 32.50 -1.51
C ASP A 105 7.36 33.49 -1.25
N ASP A 106 6.76 33.47 -0.04
CA ASP A 106 5.76 34.42 0.48
C ASP A 106 6.41 35.62 1.22
#